data_AF-A0A7S2R9Q4-F1
#
_entry.id   AF-A0A7S2R9Q4-F1
#
_cell.length_a   1.000
_cell.length_b   1.000
_cell.length_c   1.000
_cell.angle_alpha   90.00
_cell.angle_beta   90.00
_cell.angle_gamma   90.00
#
_symmetry.space_group_name_H-M   'P 1'
#
loop_
_entity.id
_entity.type
_entity.pdbx_description
1 polymer ?
#
loop_
_entity_poly.entity_id
_entity_poly.type
_entity_poly.pdbx_seq_one_letter_code
_entity_poly.pdbx_strand_id
1 'polypeptide(L)'
;KFLERSKEMRLQLASMMLSLTLLATTRQSTRVASAFMNVGPRSFSVGKTKCALTNKNLGILSATIEEGTDVDVAVETIFPLKGKNPLNCPPRMRFAPSPTGSLHVGGARTALYNWLVAKKGQLDYPSSEAGFVLRVEDTDLARSTRESENSVLADLTWLGLTWDEGPDGGETKYGPYRQSERSELYVKLANQLLDEGKAYKCFCSKEDLEEMKEKQEAAGIPPRYDGTWRDADPELIQKKLDEGAEFTVRFKVPNGARVVIEDAVRGTVSWDAESTVGDFILLRSSGVPVYNFCVSVDDSTMGITTVIRAEEHLTNTLRQGLILDALGAPRPRYAHCSLILGEDKQKLSKRHGATSCNQFKLDGFLPDAMINYLSLLGWNDGTANEIFTRDELIEAFD
;
A
#
# COMPACT_ATOMS: atom_id res chain seq x y z
N LYS A 1 4.93 14.02 -49.46
CA LYS A 1 3.76 13.76 -48.58
C LYS A 1 4.15 13.47 -47.12
N PHE A 2 4.68 12.30 -46.73
CA PHE A 2 4.99 12.03 -45.30
C PHE A 2 6.10 12.94 -44.73
N LEU A 3 7.17 13.15 -45.49
CA LEU A 3 8.28 14.06 -45.14
C LEU A 3 7.91 15.56 -45.11
N GLU A 4 6.82 15.97 -45.79
CA GLU A 4 6.35 17.36 -45.79
C GLU A 4 5.52 17.67 -44.54
N ARG A 5 4.59 16.77 -44.19
CA ARG A 5 3.81 16.87 -42.93
C ARG A 5 4.70 16.94 -41.68
N SER A 6 5.84 16.24 -41.70
CA SER A 6 6.85 16.31 -40.63
C SER A 6 7.50 17.71 -40.49
N LYS A 7 7.66 18.46 -41.58
CA LYS A 7 8.18 19.83 -41.54
C LYS A 7 7.13 20.84 -41.05
N GLU A 8 5.90 20.73 -41.54
CA GLU A 8 4.78 21.59 -41.09
C GLU A 8 4.54 21.46 -39.58
N MET A 9 4.52 20.24 -39.05
CA MET A 9 4.28 19.99 -37.63
C MET A 9 5.40 20.56 -36.73
N ARG A 10 6.66 20.53 -37.18
CA ARG A 10 7.80 21.16 -36.48
C ARG A 10 7.73 22.68 -36.48
N LEU A 11 7.24 23.29 -37.57
CA LEU A 11 7.01 24.74 -37.67
C LEU A 11 5.87 25.21 -36.74
N GLN A 12 4.78 24.43 -36.62
CA GLN A 12 3.70 24.71 -35.68
C GLN A 12 4.16 24.63 -34.21
N LEU A 13 4.93 23.59 -33.84
CA LEU A 13 5.51 23.45 -32.50
C LEU A 13 6.46 24.61 -32.13
N ALA A 14 7.30 25.06 -33.07
CA ALA A 14 8.16 26.24 -32.86
C ALA A 14 7.35 27.54 -32.65
N SER A 15 6.25 27.72 -33.39
CA SER A 15 5.36 28.88 -33.24
C SER A 15 4.60 28.91 -31.90
N MET A 16 4.17 27.75 -31.40
CA MET A 16 3.59 27.63 -30.06
C MET A 16 4.60 27.99 -28.96
N MET A 17 5.83 27.47 -29.03
CA MET A 17 6.89 27.76 -28.07
C MET A 17 7.23 29.25 -28.00
N LEU A 18 7.30 29.94 -29.14
CA LEU A 18 7.52 31.39 -29.18
C LEU A 18 6.37 32.16 -28.50
N SER A 19 5.13 31.75 -28.78
CA SER A 19 3.93 32.38 -28.21
C SER A 19 3.86 32.24 -26.68
N LEU A 20 4.16 31.06 -26.14
CA LEU A 20 4.26 30.80 -24.70
C LEU A 20 5.37 31.64 -24.03
N THR A 21 6.48 31.89 -24.72
CA THR A 21 7.60 32.69 -24.20
C THR A 21 7.28 34.20 -24.13
N LEU A 22 6.47 34.72 -25.07
CA LEU A 22 5.94 36.09 -25.00
C LEU A 22 4.88 36.28 -23.90
N LEU A 23 4.07 35.26 -23.62
CA LEU A 23 3.07 35.26 -22.55
C LEU A 23 3.70 35.21 -21.14
N ALA A 24 4.85 34.56 -20.99
CA ALA A 24 5.59 34.54 -19.73
C ALA A 24 6.23 35.90 -19.40
N THR A 25 6.79 36.59 -20.40
CA THR A 25 7.50 37.86 -20.21
C THR A 25 6.58 39.07 -20.00
N THR A 26 5.31 39.00 -20.42
CA THR A 26 4.31 40.07 -20.22
C THR A 26 3.62 40.05 -18.85
N ARG A 27 3.76 38.98 -18.06
CA ARG A 27 3.18 38.90 -16.69
C ARG A 27 4.08 39.40 -15.56
N GLN A 28 5.34 39.77 -15.85
CA GLN A 28 6.33 40.08 -14.81
C GLN A 28 6.55 41.59 -14.55
N SER A 29 5.83 42.49 -15.23
CA SER A 29 6.07 43.93 -15.24
C SER A 29 5.08 44.80 -14.45
N THR A 30 4.17 44.22 -13.65
CA THR A 30 3.03 44.96 -13.04
C THR A 30 2.96 44.98 -11.51
N ARG A 31 4.09 44.77 -10.78
CA ARG A 31 4.14 44.95 -9.31
C ARG A 31 5.48 45.51 -8.79
N VAL A 32 5.77 46.78 -9.07
CA VAL A 32 6.69 47.62 -8.26
C VAL A 32 6.19 49.07 -8.22
N ALA A 33 5.44 49.44 -7.18
CA ALA A 33 5.18 50.84 -6.79
C ALA A 33 4.57 50.91 -5.37
N SER A 34 5.00 51.89 -4.57
CA SER A 34 4.61 52.17 -3.16
C SER A 34 5.01 51.10 -2.12
N ALA A 35 5.38 51.43 -0.87
CA ALA A 35 5.43 52.74 -0.20
C ALA A 35 6.70 52.92 0.66
N PHE A 36 6.97 54.17 1.08
CA PHE A 36 8.15 54.60 1.85
C PHE A 36 7.74 55.05 3.29
N MET A 37 8.70 55.02 4.22
CA MET A 37 8.74 55.71 5.54
C MET A 37 7.77 55.30 6.67
N ASN A 38 8.33 54.86 7.79
CA ASN A 38 8.33 55.66 9.04
C ASN A 38 9.39 55.19 10.07
N VAL A 39 9.66 55.99 11.11
CA VAL A 39 10.93 55.98 11.87
C VAL A 39 10.80 55.70 13.38
N GLY A 40 11.47 54.63 13.86
CA GLY A 40 12.07 54.46 15.21
C GLY A 40 11.17 54.43 16.46
N PRO A 41 11.74 54.36 17.70
CA PRO A 41 13.14 54.05 18.06
C PRO A 41 13.36 53.15 19.32
N ARG A 42 14.55 52.52 19.46
CA ARG A 42 15.21 52.00 20.70
C ARG A 42 14.43 50.92 21.51
N SER A 43 14.97 49.78 21.96
CA SER A 43 16.20 49.50 22.73
C SER A 43 16.31 47.96 22.95
N PHE A 44 17.36 47.31 23.49
CA PHE A 44 18.65 47.73 24.07
C PHE A 44 19.77 46.72 23.67
N SER A 45 20.78 46.47 24.51
CA SER A 45 21.87 45.49 24.30
C SER A 45 22.15 44.60 25.53
N VAL A 46 22.52 43.34 25.33
CA VAL A 46 23.73 42.69 25.90
C VAL A 46 24.16 41.56 24.92
N GLY A 47 25.46 41.35 24.71
CA GLY A 47 25.99 40.25 23.88
C GLY A 47 27.08 39.44 24.58
N LYS A 48 27.91 38.74 23.78
CA LYS A 48 29.00 37.79 24.14
C LYS A 48 28.54 36.32 24.29
N THR A 49 29.22 35.31 23.74
CA THR A 49 30.32 35.26 22.73
C THR A 49 30.24 33.91 22.01
N LYS A 50 30.44 33.87 20.68
CA LYS A 50 30.68 32.60 19.95
C LYS A 50 32.08 32.06 20.29
N CYS A 51 32.17 30.82 20.73
CA CYS A 51 33.33 29.99 20.41
C CYS A 51 32.88 28.99 19.35
N ALA A 52 33.48 29.06 18.15
CA ALA A 52 33.12 28.21 17.04
C ALA A 52 34.29 27.25 16.76
N LEU A 53 34.04 25.95 16.91
CA LEU A 53 34.80 24.91 16.24
C LEU A 53 33.83 24.13 15.36
N THR A 54 34.07 24.23 14.06
CA THR A 54 33.22 23.67 13.02
C THR A 54 33.45 22.17 12.87
N ASN A 55 32.37 21.39 12.80
CA ASN A 55 32.35 20.24 11.90
C ASN A 55 31.05 20.28 11.08
N LYS A 56 31.16 19.96 9.80
CA LYS A 56 30.08 20.09 8.81
C LYS A 56 29.21 18.83 8.79
N ASN A 57 27.99 19.00 8.27
CA ASN A 57 27.03 17.97 7.87
C ASN A 57 26.26 17.26 9.01
N LEU A 58 25.24 17.94 9.54
CA LEU A 58 23.87 17.43 9.67
C LEU A 58 22.95 18.58 10.08
N GLY A 59 21.92 18.87 9.28
CA GLY A 59 21.00 19.98 9.50
C GLY A 59 19.95 19.65 10.55
N ILE A 60 20.27 19.79 11.82
CA ILE A 60 19.30 19.66 12.92
C ILE A 60 18.44 20.93 12.96
N LEU A 61 17.18 20.81 12.53
CA LEU A 61 16.15 21.80 12.82
C LEU A 61 15.69 21.64 14.26
N SER A 62 16.26 22.44 15.17
CA SER A 62 15.76 22.57 16.53
C SER A 62 14.46 23.38 16.54
N ALA A 63 13.32 22.70 16.53
CA ALA A 63 12.04 23.32 16.83
C ALA A 63 11.88 23.46 18.35
N THR A 64 11.77 24.68 18.85
CA THR A 64 11.29 24.94 20.21
C THR A 64 9.85 24.45 20.34
N ILE A 65 9.60 23.58 21.33
CA ILE A 65 8.26 23.15 21.70
C ILE A 65 7.62 24.29 22.50
N GLU A 66 6.56 24.89 21.95
CA GLU A 66 5.60 25.63 22.78
C GLU A 66 4.68 24.61 23.46
N GLU A 67 4.50 24.74 24.78
CA GLU A 67 3.69 23.80 25.55
C GLU A 67 2.19 23.99 25.26
N GLY A 68 1.56 22.93 24.75
CA GLY A 68 0.12 22.69 24.91
C GLY A 68 -0.81 23.11 23.78
N THR A 69 -0.86 22.31 22.70
CA THR A 69 -2.11 21.96 21.97
C THR A 69 -1.92 20.67 21.15
N ASP A 70 -2.93 19.78 21.19
CA ASP A 70 -3.31 18.79 20.18
C ASP A 70 -2.28 17.78 19.65
N VAL A 71 -1.92 16.79 20.48
CA VAL A 71 -1.37 15.50 20.00
C VAL A 71 -2.51 14.55 19.56
N ASP A 72 -3.65 14.54 20.27
CA ASP A 72 -4.73 13.58 20.04
C ASP A 72 -5.49 13.79 18.71
N VAL A 73 -5.69 15.05 18.28
CA VAL A 73 -6.40 15.41 17.04
C VAL A 73 -5.65 14.90 15.78
N ALA A 74 -4.33 14.73 15.87
CA ALA A 74 -3.48 14.27 14.77
C ALA A 74 -3.52 12.74 14.54
N VAL A 75 -4.14 11.96 15.44
CA VAL A 75 -4.24 10.48 15.34
C VAL A 75 -5.64 10.04 14.90
N GLU A 76 -6.70 10.75 15.27
CA GLU A 76 -8.05 10.50 14.74
C GLU A 76 -8.16 10.75 13.22
N THR A 77 -7.29 11.59 12.67
CA THR A 77 -7.29 11.98 11.25
C THR A 77 -6.61 10.98 10.31
N ILE A 78 -5.84 9.99 10.82
CA ILE A 78 -5.05 9.06 10.00
C ILE A 78 -5.85 7.81 9.59
N PHE A 79 -6.80 7.35 10.41
CA PHE A 79 -7.53 6.09 10.21
C PHE A 79 -9.04 6.36 9.99
N PRO A 80 -9.53 6.50 8.75
CA PRO A 80 -10.90 6.96 8.45
C PRO A 80 -12.03 6.10 9.04
N LEU A 81 -11.72 4.83 9.37
CA LEU A 81 -12.65 3.85 9.92
C LEU A 81 -12.50 3.64 11.44
N LYS A 82 -11.58 4.34 12.14
CA LYS A 82 -11.36 4.16 13.58
C LYS A 82 -12.67 4.32 14.36
N GLY A 83 -12.96 3.36 15.24
CA GLY A 83 -14.21 3.31 16.01
C GLY A 83 -15.48 2.94 15.24
N LYS A 84 -15.39 2.63 13.94
CA LYS A 84 -16.52 2.24 13.08
C LYS A 84 -16.48 0.75 12.75
N ASN A 85 -17.64 0.16 12.50
CA ASN A 85 -17.74 -1.14 11.84
C ASN A 85 -17.64 -0.92 10.32
N PRO A 86 -16.66 -1.52 9.60
CA PRO A 86 -16.52 -1.36 8.15
C PRO A 86 -17.72 -1.86 7.34
N LEU A 87 -18.56 -2.75 7.90
CA LEU A 87 -19.82 -3.18 7.28
C LEU A 87 -20.87 -2.05 7.23
N ASN A 88 -20.75 -1.05 8.10
CA ASN A 88 -21.65 0.09 8.22
C ASN A 88 -20.99 1.37 7.64
N CYS A 89 -20.15 1.21 6.61
CA CYS A 89 -19.41 2.28 5.95
C CYS A 89 -19.50 2.12 4.42
N PRO A 90 -19.43 3.22 3.65
CA PRO A 90 -19.42 3.17 2.19
C PRO A 90 -18.37 2.17 1.64
N PRO A 91 -18.75 1.24 0.74
CA PRO A 91 -17.89 0.13 0.35
C PRO A 91 -16.62 0.58 -0.36
N ARG A 92 -15.44 0.25 0.18
CA ARG A 92 -14.16 0.55 -0.46
C ARG A 92 -13.36 -0.73 -0.63
N MET A 93 -13.16 -1.09 -1.90
CA MET A 93 -12.42 -2.24 -2.37
C MET A 93 -11.10 -1.77 -2.98
N ARG A 94 -10.13 -2.67 -3.09
CA ARG A 94 -8.87 -2.35 -3.79
C ARG A 94 -8.30 -3.50 -4.58
N PHE A 95 -7.83 -3.20 -5.78
CA PHE A 95 -6.83 -4.03 -6.44
C PHE A 95 -5.44 -3.51 -6.08
N ALA A 96 -4.55 -4.41 -5.66
CA ALA A 96 -3.25 -4.04 -5.11
C ALA A 96 -2.12 -4.87 -5.74
N PRO A 97 -1.74 -4.61 -7.01
CA PRO A 97 -0.69 -5.36 -7.70
C PRO A 97 0.72 -4.86 -7.31
N SER A 98 1.64 -5.79 -7.09
CA SER A 98 3.08 -5.50 -7.20
C SER A 98 3.49 -5.47 -8.67
N PRO A 99 4.16 -4.41 -9.17
CA PRO A 99 4.47 -4.25 -10.58
C PRO A 99 5.74 -5.03 -10.97
N THR A 100 5.68 -6.37 -10.90
CA THR A 100 6.81 -7.27 -11.21
C THR A 100 6.65 -8.02 -12.55
N GLY A 101 5.78 -7.52 -13.43
CA GLY A 101 5.46 -8.10 -14.74
C GLY A 101 4.07 -7.68 -15.24
N SER A 102 3.59 -8.34 -16.29
CA SER A 102 2.25 -8.13 -16.87
C SER A 102 1.13 -8.71 -15.99
N LEU A 103 -0.10 -8.20 -16.16
CA LEU A 103 -1.26 -8.63 -15.37
C LEU A 103 -1.66 -10.06 -15.75
N HIS A 104 -1.47 -11.01 -14.83
CA HIS A 104 -1.89 -12.39 -15.05
C HIS A 104 -3.38 -12.60 -14.77
N VAL A 105 -4.00 -13.63 -15.36
CA VAL A 105 -5.45 -13.90 -15.28
C VAL A 105 -5.99 -13.97 -13.84
N GLY A 106 -5.25 -14.56 -12.88
CA GLY A 106 -5.65 -14.57 -11.47
C GLY A 106 -5.69 -13.17 -10.81
N GLY A 107 -4.84 -12.25 -11.26
CA GLY A 107 -4.84 -10.85 -10.84
C GLY A 107 -5.98 -10.09 -11.51
N ALA A 108 -6.22 -10.34 -12.80
CA ALA A 108 -7.36 -9.77 -13.53
C ALA A 108 -8.71 -10.20 -12.94
N ARG A 109 -8.90 -11.48 -12.58
CA ARG A 109 -10.08 -11.93 -11.83
C ARG A 109 -10.19 -11.23 -10.46
N THR A 110 -9.09 -11.06 -9.75
CA THR A 110 -9.08 -10.35 -8.47
C THR A 110 -9.49 -8.88 -8.64
N ALA A 111 -8.98 -8.19 -9.67
CA ALA A 111 -9.39 -6.84 -10.03
C ALA A 111 -10.88 -6.79 -10.40
N LEU A 112 -11.34 -7.73 -11.25
CA LEU A 112 -12.73 -7.85 -11.68
C LEU A 112 -13.70 -8.02 -10.51
N TYR A 113 -13.44 -8.93 -9.56
CA TYR A 113 -14.34 -9.11 -8.41
C TYR A 113 -14.38 -7.88 -7.49
N ASN A 114 -13.23 -7.21 -7.25
CA ASN A 114 -13.22 -5.94 -6.51
C ASN A 114 -14.00 -4.83 -7.26
N TRP A 115 -13.91 -4.80 -8.60
CA TRP A 115 -14.62 -3.84 -9.46
C TRP A 115 -16.13 -4.12 -9.53
N LEU A 116 -16.55 -5.38 -9.65
CA LEU A 116 -17.97 -5.77 -9.67
C LEU A 116 -18.66 -5.38 -8.36
N VAL A 117 -18.07 -5.70 -7.21
CA VAL A 117 -18.61 -5.27 -5.90
C VAL A 117 -18.65 -3.74 -5.79
N ALA A 118 -17.68 -3.01 -6.36
CA ALA A 118 -17.72 -1.56 -6.36
C ALA A 118 -18.83 -0.99 -7.26
N LYS A 119 -19.04 -1.55 -8.47
CA LYS A 119 -20.05 -1.05 -9.41
C LYS A 119 -21.46 -1.53 -9.10
N LYS A 120 -21.63 -2.63 -8.34
CA LYS A 120 -22.91 -3.02 -7.74
C LYS A 120 -23.29 -2.15 -6.54
N GLY A 121 -22.29 -1.73 -5.75
CA GLY A 121 -22.51 -1.25 -4.39
C GLY A 121 -22.59 -2.41 -3.40
N GLN A 122 -22.94 -2.15 -2.15
CA GLN A 122 -23.02 -3.19 -1.11
C GLN A 122 -24.01 -2.77 -0.01
N LEU A 123 -24.87 -3.70 0.42
CA LEU A 123 -25.92 -3.43 1.41
C LEU A 123 -26.80 -2.24 0.96
N ASP A 124 -27.05 -1.27 1.84
CA ASP A 124 -27.83 -0.07 1.55
C ASP A 124 -27.06 1.02 0.79
N TYR A 125 -25.77 0.80 0.47
CA TYR A 125 -24.93 1.80 -0.21
C TYR A 125 -25.00 1.66 -1.74
N PRO A 126 -25.44 2.70 -2.47
CA PRO A 126 -25.42 2.70 -3.92
C PRO A 126 -23.98 2.76 -4.45
N SER A 127 -23.78 2.32 -5.70
CA SER A 127 -22.47 2.30 -6.35
C SER A 127 -21.81 3.67 -6.51
N SER A 128 -22.57 4.78 -6.38
CA SER A 128 -22.03 6.15 -6.32
C SER A 128 -21.29 6.48 -5.02
N GLU A 129 -21.47 5.69 -3.96
CA GLU A 129 -20.75 5.82 -2.69
C GLU A 129 -19.66 4.77 -2.51
N ALA A 130 -19.68 3.72 -3.34
CA ALA A 130 -18.63 2.71 -3.36
C ALA A 130 -17.39 3.19 -4.13
N GLY A 131 -16.22 2.65 -3.79
CA GLY A 131 -14.96 2.98 -4.45
C GLY A 131 -14.12 1.76 -4.78
N PHE A 132 -13.63 1.68 -6.01
CA PHE A 132 -12.60 0.76 -6.44
C PHE A 132 -11.25 1.49 -6.52
N VAL A 133 -10.35 1.15 -5.60
CA VAL A 133 -9.02 1.76 -5.48
C VAL A 133 -7.96 0.90 -6.19
N LEU A 134 -7.03 1.54 -6.90
CA LEU A 134 -5.82 0.90 -7.38
C LEU A 134 -4.61 1.34 -6.56
N ARG A 135 -3.92 0.41 -5.89
CA ARG A 135 -2.69 0.67 -5.12
C ARG A 135 -1.50 -0.11 -5.68
N VAL A 136 -0.40 0.56 -5.99
CA VAL A 136 0.82 -0.08 -6.49
C VAL A 136 1.67 -0.54 -5.30
N GLU A 137 1.88 -1.86 -5.17
CA GLU A 137 2.64 -2.45 -4.06
C GLU A 137 4.11 -2.66 -4.48
N ASP A 138 4.82 -1.54 -4.68
CA ASP A 138 6.18 -1.42 -5.23
C ASP A 138 7.31 -1.35 -4.16
N THR A 139 7.07 -1.90 -2.97
CA THR A 139 8.05 -1.94 -1.86
C THR A 139 9.34 -2.72 -2.18
N ASP A 140 9.30 -3.63 -3.15
CA ASP A 140 10.48 -4.33 -3.67
C ASP A 140 11.02 -3.64 -4.93
N LEU A 141 11.84 -2.60 -4.73
CA LEU A 141 12.44 -1.80 -5.80
C LEU A 141 13.33 -2.62 -6.76
N ALA A 142 13.79 -3.81 -6.37
CA ALA A 142 14.62 -4.66 -7.23
C ALA A 142 13.80 -5.45 -8.25
N ARG A 143 12.50 -5.65 -7.98
CA ARG A 143 11.56 -6.39 -8.86
C ARG A 143 10.45 -5.50 -9.43
N SER A 144 10.23 -4.32 -8.86
CA SER A 144 9.18 -3.38 -9.22
C SER A 144 9.68 -2.38 -10.25
N THR A 145 9.04 -2.30 -11.44
CA THR A 145 9.46 -1.35 -12.49
C THR A 145 8.28 -0.52 -13.01
N ARG A 146 8.55 0.71 -13.46
CA ARG A 146 7.54 1.62 -14.03
C ARG A 146 6.93 1.04 -15.32
N GLU A 147 7.70 0.29 -16.10
CA GLU A 147 7.23 -0.40 -17.31
C GLU A 147 6.21 -1.49 -16.96
N SER A 148 6.47 -2.23 -15.88
CA SER A 148 5.57 -3.26 -15.37
C SER A 148 4.28 -2.65 -14.79
N GLU A 149 4.39 -1.55 -14.04
CA GLU A 149 3.24 -0.77 -13.57
C GLU A 149 2.38 -0.32 -14.77
N ASN A 150 3.00 0.36 -15.75
CA ASN A 150 2.31 0.83 -16.96
C ASN A 150 1.66 -0.31 -17.75
N SER A 151 2.28 -1.51 -17.80
CA SER A 151 1.69 -2.69 -18.41
C SER A 151 0.42 -3.14 -17.68
N VAL A 152 0.41 -3.13 -16.34
CA VAL A 152 -0.78 -3.47 -15.54
C VAL A 152 -1.89 -2.43 -15.71
N LEU A 153 -1.55 -1.13 -15.73
CA LEU A 153 -2.52 -0.06 -16.00
C LEU A 153 -3.17 -0.22 -17.39
N ALA A 154 -2.36 -0.53 -18.41
CA ALA A 154 -2.83 -0.74 -19.78
C ALA A 154 -3.70 -2.01 -19.93
N ASP A 155 -3.37 -3.08 -19.20
CA ASP A 155 -4.17 -4.32 -19.16
C ASP A 155 -5.53 -4.09 -18.50
N LEU A 156 -5.57 -3.41 -17.34
CA LEU A 156 -6.81 -3.05 -16.65
C LEU A 156 -7.69 -2.10 -17.49
N THR A 157 -7.07 -1.11 -18.14
CA THR A 157 -7.76 -0.18 -19.06
C THR A 157 -8.35 -0.92 -20.25
N TRP A 158 -7.64 -1.88 -20.84
CA TRP A 158 -8.16 -2.69 -21.94
C TRP A 158 -9.36 -3.56 -21.51
N LEU A 159 -9.30 -4.13 -20.32
CA LEU A 159 -10.44 -4.84 -19.71
C LEU A 159 -11.59 -3.90 -19.30
N GLY A 160 -11.39 -2.57 -19.34
CA GLY A 160 -12.37 -1.57 -18.91
C GLY A 160 -12.60 -1.56 -17.39
N LEU A 161 -11.64 -2.03 -16.60
CA LEU A 161 -11.68 -2.07 -15.13
C LEU A 161 -11.14 -0.75 -14.57
N THR A 162 -11.87 0.34 -14.77
CA THR A 162 -11.51 1.68 -14.29
C THR A 162 -11.62 1.79 -12.77
N TRP A 163 -10.61 2.39 -12.15
CA TRP A 163 -10.57 2.72 -10.71
C TRP A 163 -11.02 4.17 -10.48
N ASP A 164 -11.59 4.40 -9.30
CA ASP A 164 -12.09 5.71 -8.87
C ASP A 164 -10.98 6.53 -8.18
N GLU A 165 -9.98 5.85 -7.60
CA GLU A 165 -8.76 6.45 -7.04
C GLU A 165 -7.54 5.56 -7.35
N GLY A 166 -6.40 6.14 -7.73
CA GLY A 166 -5.24 5.36 -8.15
C GLY A 166 -3.96 6.17 -8.44
N PRO A 167 -2.91 5.49 -8.94
CA PRO A 167 -1.54 6.01 -9.03
C PRO A 167 -1.31 7.05 -10.14
N ASP A 168 -2.25 7.15 -11.07
CA ASP A 168 -2.30 8.08 -12.21
C ASP A 168 -3.22 9.30 -11.97
N GLY A 169 -3.92 9.33 -10.83
CA GLY A 169 -4.72 10.47 -10.39
C GLY A 169 -3.90 11.65 -9.87
N GLY A 170 -4.57 12.79 -9.69
CA GLY A 170 -3.99 13.97 -9.03
C GLY A 170 -3.94 13.82 -7.50
N GLU A 171 -3.95 14.95 -6.78
CA GLU A 171 -4.13 14.94 -5.33
C GLU A 171 -5.47 14.27 -4.97
N THR A 172 -5.41 13.27 -4.10
CA THR A 172 -6.54 12.41 -3.70
C THR A 172 -6.62 12.34 -2.18
N LYS A 173 -7.79 11.98 -1.66
CA LYS A 173 -8.07 12.05 -0.21
C LYS A 173 -7.19 11.14 0.64
N TYR A 174 -6.74 10.00 0.10
CA TYR A 174 -5.95 9.00 0.84
C TYR A 174 -4.60 8.65 0.18
N GLY A 175 -4.29 9.31 -0.94
CA GLY A 175 -3.04 9.13 -1.67
C GLY A 175 -1.80 9.61 -0.89
N PRO A 176 -0.57 9.39 -1.42
CA PRO A 176 -0.28 8.77 -2.72
C PRO A 176 -0.64 7.28 -2.76
N TYR A 177 -0.80 6.74 -3.97
CA TYR A 177 -1.27 5.37 -4.23
C TYR A 177 -0.17 4.36 -4.58
N ARG A 178 1.09 4.72 -4.30
CA ARG A 178 2.24 3.82 -4.41
C ARG A 178 2.92 3.68 -3.06
N GLN A 179 3.35 2.48 -2.73
CA GLN A 179 3.95 2.23 -1.41
C GLN A 179 5.33 2.87 -1.27
N SER A 180 6.11 2.95 -2.34
CA SER A 180 7.40 3.67 -2.36
C SER A 180 7.26 5.14 -1.91
N GLU A 181 6.16 5.79 -2.33
CA GLU A 181 5.82 7.19 -2.05
C GLU A 181 5.27 7.43 -0.62
N ARG A 182 5.15 6.38 0.21
CA ARG A 182 4.53 6.42 1.56
C ARG A 182 5.47 6.08 2.72
N SER A 183 6.78 6.00 2.44
CA SER A 183 7.83 5.56 3.38
C SER A 183 7.78 6.25 4.75
N GLU A 184 7.54 7.56 4.80
CA GLU A 184 7.47 8.35 6.04
C GLU A 184 6.31 7.91 6.96
N LEU A 185 5.14 7.60 6.38
CA LEU A 185 3.97 7.14 7.12
C LEU A 185 4.23 5.80 7.80
N TYR A 186 4.87 4.86 7.10
CA TYR A 186 5.22 3.56 7.68
C TYR A 186 6.21 3.72 8.84
N VAL A 187 7.27 4.52 8.67
CA VAL A 187 8.24 4.77 9.74
C VAL A 187 7.59 5.44 10.95
N LYS A 188 6.70 6.43 10.74
CA LYS A 188 5.93 7.08 11.81
C LYS A 188 5.11 6.06 12.62
N LEU A 189 4.35 5.19 11.96
CA LEU A 189 3.51 4.19 12.63
C LEU A 189 4.31 3.05 13.26
N ALA A 190 5.47 2.70 12.70
CA ALA A 190 6.38 1.72 13.32
C ALA A 190 6.99 2.27 14.61
N ASN A 191 7.35 3.57 14.64
CA ASN A 191 7.82 4.24 15.84
C ASN A 191 6.71 4.36 16.88
N GLN A 192 5.47 4.71 16.49
CA GLN A 192 4.32 4.66 17.40
C GLN A 192 4.16 3.28 18.06
N LEU A 193 4.28 2.19 17.29
CA LEU A 193 4.20 0.83 17.85
C LEU A 193 5.39 0.49 18.77
N LEU A 194 6.58 1.06 18.54
CA LEU A 194 7.72 0.94 19.47
C LEU A 194 7.44 1.68 20.79
N ASP A 195 6.97 2.92 20.71
CA ASP A 195 6.69 3.79 21.87
C ASP A 195 5.55 3.23 22.73
N GLU A 196 4.55 2.59 22.10
CA GLU A 196 3.46 1.87 22.76
C GLU A 196 3.84 0.46 23.27
N GLY A 197 5.10 0.02 23.09
CA GLY A 197 5.57 -1.31 23.52
C GLY A 197 5.00 -2.50 22.72
N LYS A 198 4.30 -2.23 21.62
CA LYS A 198 3.70 -3.22 20.70
C LYS A 198 4.70 -3.72 19.64
N ALA A 199 5.87 -3.08 19.56
CA ALA A 199 7.02 -3.49 18.79
C ALA A 199 8.30 -3.33 19.62
N TYR A 200 9.41 -3.93 19.17
CA TYR A 200 10.73 -3.79 19.81
C TYR A 200 11.87 -3.80 18.77
N LYS A 201 13.04 -3.34 19.19
CA LYS A 201 14.27 -3.37 18.39
C LYS A 201 14.97 -4.73 18.55
N CYS A 202 15.34 -5.36 17.44
CA CYS A 202 16.02 -6.65 17.40
C CYS A 202 17.37 -6.53 16.68
N PHE A 203 18.46 -6.78 17.41
CA PHE A 203 19.85 -6.69 16.92
C PHE A 203 20.43 -8.04 16.48
N CYS A 204 19.60 -9.09 16.30
CA CYS A 204 20.08 -10.37 15.78
C CYS A 204 20.68 -10.20 14.37
N SER A 205 21.86 -10.79 14.17
CA SER A 205 22.50 -10.92 12.87
C SER A 205 21.73 -11.88 11.95
N LYS A 206 22.15 -12.03 10.69
CA LYS A 206 21.56 -13.05 9.80
C LYS A 206 21.99 -14.45 10.22
N GLU A 207 23.23 -14.53 10.69
CA GLU A 207 23.89 -15.73 11.18
C GLU A 207 23.18 -16.25 12.44
N ASP A 208 22.82 -15.37 13.37
CA ASP A 208 22.02 -15.71 14.56
C ASP A 208 20.67 -16.33 14.16
N LEU A 209 20.00 -15.75 13.16
CA LEU A 209 18.69 -16.18 12.69
C LEU A 209 18.73 -17.52 11.94
N GLU A 210 19.80 -17.79 11.19
CA GLU A 210 19.99 -19.09 10.55
C GLU A 210 20.34 -20.17 11.60
N GLU A 211 21.20 -19.86 12.59
CA GLU A 211 21.50 -20.79 13.68
C GLU A 211 20.24 -21.13 14.52
N MET A 212 19.37 -20.14 14.78
CA MET A 212 18.06 -20.36 15.42
C MET A 212 17.18 -21.31 14.58
N LYS A 213 17.12 -21.09 13.27
CA LYS A 213 16.33 -21.89 12.33
C LYS A 213 16.86 -23.32 12.25
N GLU A 214 18.17 -23.53 12.08
CA GLU A 214 18.80 -24.85 12.04
C GLU A 214 18.53 -25.65 13.33
N LYS A 215 18.61 -25.01 14.51
CA LYS A 215 18.27 -25.62 15.80
C LYS A 215 16.79 -26.06 15.87
N GLN A 216 15.88 -25.24 15.36
CA GLN A 216 14.44 -25.55 15.35
C GLN A 216 14.11 -26.67 14.35
N GLU A 217 14.68 -26.63 13.14
CA GLU A 217 14.54 -27.70 12.13
C GLU A 217 15.09 -29.03 12.65
N ALA A 218 16.27 -29.04 13.29
CA ALA A 218 16.85 -30.22 13.92
C ALA A 218 16.01 -30.77 15.09
N ALA A 219 15.23 -29.92 15.76
CA ALA A 219 14.28 -30.31 16.81
C ALA A 219 12.89 -30.72 16.26
N GLY A 220 12.66 -30.64 14.94
CA GLY A 220 11.35 -30.89 14.33
C GLY A 220 10.30 -29.80 14.62
N ILE A 221 10.73 -28.61 15.04
CA ILE A 221 9.88 -27.47 15.38
C ILE A 221 9.79 -26.52 14.17
N PRO A 222 8.60 -26.03 13.77
CA PRO A 222 8.47 -25.04 12.70
C PRO A 222 9.31 -23.77 12.98
N PRO A 223 10.14 -23.32 12.03
CA PRO A 223 11.01 -22.16 12.24
C PRO A 223 10.24 -20.87 12.56
N ARG A 224 10.59 -20.24 13.69
CA ARG A 224 10.06 -18.94 14.14
C ARG A 224 11.11 -18.20 14.96
N TYR A 225 11.04 -16.86 14.96
CA TYR A 225 11.89 -16.07 15.86
C TYR A 225 11.57 -16.40 17.32
N ASP A 226 12.61 -16.58 18.13
CA ASP A 226 12.50 -17.05 19.52
C ASP A 226 12.20 -15.94 20.54
N GLY A 227 12.27 -14.68 20.12
CA GLY A 227 12.07 -13.52 20.98
C GLY A 227 13.32 -13.07 21.73
N THR A 228 14.54 -13.43 21.31
CA THR A 228 15.82 -13.06 21.96
C THR A 228 15.89 -11.58 22.41
N TRP A 229 15.36 -10.64 21.63
CA TRP A 229 15.34 -9.20 21.95
C TRP A 229 14.00 -8.66 22.49
N ARG A 230 12.98 -9.50 22.66
CA ARG A 230 11.58 -9.12 22.94
C ARG A 230 11.37 -8.40 24.27
N ASP A 231 12.13 -8.82 25.28
CA ASP A 231 12.09 -8.35 26.67
C ASP A 231 13.52 -8.06 27.18
N ALA A 232 14.41 -7.65 26.26
CA ALA A 232 15.80 -7.33 26.58
C ALA A 232 15.92 -6.06 27.44
N ASP A 233 16.96 -6.02 28.27
CA ASP A 233 17.25 -4.90 29.18
C ASP A 233 17.41 -3.57 28.41
N PRO A 234 16.69 -2.49 28.79
CA PRO A 234 16.88 -1.17 28.23
C PRO A 234 18.32 -0.66 28.22
N GLU A 235 19.14 -1.00 29.23
CA GLU A 235 20.56 -0.63 29.26
C GLU A 235 21.37 -1.35 28.16
N LEU A 236 21.06 -2.63 27.91
CA LEU A 236 21.68 -3.41 26.83
C LEU A 236 21.25 -2.90 25.45
N ILE A 237 19.98 -2.51 25.30
CA ILE A 237 19.46 -1.90 24.08
C ILE A 237 20.15 -0.55 23.83
N GLN A 238 20.28 0.31 24.84
CA GLN A 238 20.95 1.60 24.69
C GLN A 238 22.42 1.42 24.33
N LYS A 239 23.13 0.52 25.01
CA LYS A 239 24.51 0.17 24.67
C LYS A 239 24.67 -0.26 23.20
N LYS A 240 23.73 -1.06 22.66
CA LYS A 240 23.75 -1.45 21.24
C LYS A 240 23.52 -0.29 20.28
N LEU A 241 22.67 0.66 20.66
CA LEU A 241 22.46 1.90 19.89
C LEU A 241 23.71 2.80 19.92
N ASP A 242 24.37 2.93 21.08
CA ASP A 242 25.61 3.70 21.25
C ASP A 242 26.80 3.07 20.49
N GLU A 243 26.83 1.74 20.38
CA GLU A 243 27.75 0.98 19.52
C GLU A 243 27.47 1.17 18.02
N GLY A 244 26.36 1.82 17.63
CA GLY A 244 25.94 2.00 16.25
C GLY A 244 25.42 0.71 15.59
N ALA A 245 24.96 -0.27 16.38
CA ALA A 245 24.51 -1.55 15.86
C ALA A 245 23.21 -1.42 15.04
N GLU A 246 23.19 -2.02 13.85
CA GLU A 246 21.97 -2.16 13.05
C GLU A 246 20.91 -2.98 13.79
N PHE A 247 19.64 -2.59 13.67
CA PHE A 247 18.51 -3.31 14.25
C PHE A 247 17.33 -3.39 13.30
N THR A 248 16.54 -4.45 13.42
CA THR A 248 15.21 -4.55 12.82
C THR A 248 14.15 -4.10 13.84
N VAL A 249 13.01 -3.59 13.37
CA VAL A 249 11.84 -3.39 14.23
C VAL A 249 10.95 -4.62 14.08
N ARG A 250 10.66 -5.33 15.18
CA ARG A 250 9.77 -6.50 15.21
C ARG A 250 8.46 -6.17 15.91
N PHE A 251 7.37 -6.71 15.38
CA PHE A 251 6.07 -6.73 16.03
C PHE A 251 6.09 -7.69 17.22
N LYS A 252 5.55 -7.26 18.36
CA LYS A 252 5.43 -8.08 19.58
C LYS A 252 4.07 -8.78 19.55
N VAL A 253 3.99 -9.98 18.99
CA VAL A 253 2.75 -10.76 18.96
C VAL A 253 2.31 -11.03 20.40
N PRO A 254 1.10 -10.62 20.83
CA PRO A 254 0.68 -10.81 22.22
C PRO A 254 0.58 -12.30 22.56
N ASN A 255 1.00 -12.67 23.77
CA ASN A 255 1.03 -14.07 24.22
C ASN A 255 -0.37 -14.68 24.15
N GLY A 256 -0.51 -15.86 23.55
CA GLY A 256 -1.81 -16.53 23.38
C GLY A 256 -2.82 -15.78 22.50
N ALA A 257 -2.38 -14.81 21.69
CA ALA A 257 -3.27 -14.12 20.75
C ALA A 257 -3.87 -15.10 19.74
N ARG A 258 -5.20 -15.05 19.58
CA ARG A 258 -5.93 -15.78 18.54
C ARG A 258 -6.49 -14.79 17.53
N VAL A 259 -6.22 -15.01 16.25
CA VAL A 259 -6.84 -14.24 15.18
C VAL A 259 -7.95 -15.07 14.56
N VAL A 260 -9.17 -14.54 14.63
CA VAL A 260 -10.35 -15.06 13.94
C VAL A 260 -10.62 -14.16 12.74
N ILE A 261 -10.94 -14.77 11.61
CA ILE A 261 -11.30 -14.12 10.36
C ILE A 261 -12.62 -14.72 9.89
N GLU A 262 -13.66 -13.88 9.83
CA GLU A 262 -14.90 -14.23 9.12
C GLU A 262 -14.68 -13.94 7.64
N ASP A 263 -14.33 -14.97 6.86
CA ASP A 263 -14.11 -14.84 5.43
C ASP A 263 -15.38 -15.17 4.65
N ALA A 264 -15.76 -14.31 3.72
CA ALA A 264 -16.98 -14.49 2.93
C ALA A 264 -16.98 -15.73 2.02
N VAL A 265 -15.80 -16.29 1.70
CA VAL A 265 -15.62 -17.47 0.84
C VAL A 265 -15.19 -18.70 1.64
N ARG A 266 -14.40 -18.51 2.71
CA ARG A 266 -13.85 -19.60 3.53
C ARG A 266 -14.59 -19.86 4.85
N GLY A 267 -15.57 -19.03 5.18
CA GLY A 267 -16.23 -19.04 6.48
C GLY A 267 -15.29 -18.60 7.60
N THR A 268 -15.63 -18.96 8.83
CA THR A 268 -14.81 -18.66 10.02
C THR A 268 -13.50 -19.46 9.99
N VAL A 269 -12.37 -18.78 9.88
CA VAL A 269 -11.04 -19.40 10.01
C VAL A 269 -10.30 -18.76 11.19
N SER A 270 -9.59 -19.56 11.98
CA SER A 270 -8.85 -19.04 13.13
C SER A 270 -7.53 -19.76 13.41
N TRP A 271 -6.56 -19.00 13.89
CA TRP A 271 -5.21 -19.47 14.21
C TRP A 271 -4.76 -18.95 15.56
N ASP A 272 -3.97 -19.77 16.26
CA ASP A 272 -3.10 -19.31 17.32
C ASP A 272 -1.93 -18.53 16.69
N ALA A 273 -1.83 -17.24 16.97
CA ALA A 273 -0.89 -16.35 16.29
C ALA A 273 0.56 -16.61 16.70
N GLU A 274 0.80 -16.87 17.98
CA GLU A 274 2.14 -17.01 18.53
C GLU A 274 2.86 -18.25 17.98
N SER A 275 2.15 -19.38 17.88
CA SER A 275 2.66 -20.62 17.28
C SER A 275 2.74 -20.55 15.75
N THR A 276 1.85 -19.80 15.08
CA THR A 276 1.77 -19.78 13.61
C THR A 276 2.72 -18.76 12.95
N VAL A 277 2.94 -17.58 13.55
CA VAL A 277 3.73 -16.51 12.91
C VAL A 277 4.93 -16.02 13.72
N GLY A 278 4.88 -16.11 15.05
CA GLY A 278 5.89 -15.53 15.95
C GLY A 278 6.11 -14.02 15.72
N ASP A 279 7.15 -13.46 16.35
CA ASP A 279 7.47 -12.03 16.22
C ASP A 279 8.13 -11.72 14.87
N PHE A 280 7.33 -11.18 13.96
CA PHE A 280 7.74 -10.83 12.60
C PHE A 280 8.26 -9.39 12.49
N ILE A 281 9.09 -9.14 11.48
CA ILE A 281 9.66 -7.81 11.20
C ILE A 281 8.56 -6.87 10.69
N LEU A 282 8.59 -5.60 11.11
CA LEU A 282 7.88 -4.46 10.54
C LEU A 282 8.80 -3.63 9.64
N LEU A 283 9.98 -3.24 10.15
CA LEU A 283 11.04 -2.53 9.42
C LEU A 283 12.34 -3.35 9.42
N ARG A 284 12.96 -3.47 8.24
CA ARG A 284 14.32 -4.03 8.06
C ARG A 284 15.37 -3.07 8.65
N SER A 285 16.61 -3.53 8.83
CA SER A 285 17.70 -2.66 9.32
C SER A 285 18.01 -1.48 8.39
N SER A 286 17.73 -1.62 7.10
CA SER A 286 17.76 -0.53 6.12
C SER A 286 16.61 0.49 6.26
N GLY A 287 15.80 0.42 7.32
CA GLY A 287 14.58 1.22 7.51
C GLY A 287 13.40 0.85 6.59
N VAL A 288 13.61 -0.05 5.61
CA VAL A 288 12.59 -0.41 4.62
C VAL A 288 11.50 -1.26 5.27
N PRO A 289 10.21 -0.86 5.18
CA PRO A 289 9.10 -1.62 5.74
C PRO A 289 8.82 -2.90 4.94
N VAL A 290 8.19 -3.89 5.58
CA VAL A 290 7.81 -5.15 4.92
C VAL A 290 6.36 -5.12 4.43
N TYR A 291 6.09 -5.88 3.36
CA TYR A 291 4.78 -6.10 2.74
C TYR A 291 3.59 -6.08 3.72
N ASN A 292 3.57 -6.98 4.72
CA ASN A 292 2.43 -7.11 5.64
C ASN A 292 2.19 -5.86 6.48
N PHE A 293 3.23 -5.08 6.78
CA PHE A 293 3.08 -3.81 7.48
C PHE A 293 2.53 -2.72 6.56
N CYS A 294 3.10 -2.56 5.35
CA CYS A 294 2.60 -1.60 4.36
C CYS A 294 1.13 -1.84 4.00
N VAL A 295 0.75 -3.08 3.70
CA VAL A 295 -0.64 -3.46 3.38
C VAL A 295 -1.60 -3.10 4.53
N SER A 296 -1.22 -3.35 5.78
CA SER A 296 -2.07 -3.06 6.95
C SER A 296 -2.24 -1.55 7.17
N VAL A 297 -1.14 -0.79 7.03
CA VAL A 297 -1.18 0.67 7.09
C VAL A 297 -2.02 1.23 5.94
N ASP A 298 -1.89 0.72 4.74
CA ASP A 298 -2.59 1.27 3.58
C ASP A 298 -4.07 0.89 3.56
N ASP A 299 -4.43 -0.36 3.85
CA ASP A 299 -5.84 -0.77 3.93
C ASP A 299 -6.57 0.03 5.05
N SER A 300 -5.91 0.30 6.19
CA SER A 300 -6.49 1.12 7.27
C SER A 300 -6.54 2.62 6.98
N THR A 301 -5.51 3.22 6.40
CA THR A 301 -5.46 4.68 6.11
C THR A 301 -6.21 5.07 4.84
N MET A 302 -6.37 4.17 3.87
CA MET A 302 -7.22 4.38 2.68
C MET A 302 -8.71 4.06 2.92
N GLY A 303 -9.06 3.65 4.15
CA GLY A 303 -10.42 3.34 4.56
C GLY A 303 -11.02 2.18 3.78
N ILE A 304 -10.23 1.15 3.47
CA ILE A 304 -10.70 -0.06 2.78
C ILE A 304 -11.66 -0.81 3.72
N THR A 305 -12.87 -1.09 3.25
CA THR A 305 -13.87 -1.85 4.01
C THR A 305 -13.94 -3.32 3.61
N THR A 306 -13.56 -3.66 2.38
CA THR A 306 -13.61 -5.03 1.84
C THR A 306 -12.33 -5.38 1.07
N VAL A 307 -11.75 -6.53 1.39
CA VAL A 307 -10.52 -7.07 0.78
C VAL A 307 -10.83 -8.40 0.11
N ILE A 308 -10.98 -8.36 -1.22
CA ILE A 308 -11.13 -9.55 -2.07
C ILE A 308 -9.77 -9.87 -2.70
N ARG A 309 -9.24 -11.09 -2.49
CA ARG A 309 -7.94 -11.53 -3.01
C ARG A 309 -7.81 -13.06 -3.10
N ALA A 310 -6.74 -13.54 -3.72
CA ALA A 310 -6.47 -14.98 -3.81
C ALA A 310 -6.15 -15.61 -2.43
N GLU A 311 -6.55 -16.87 -2.24
CA GLU A 311 -6.40 -17.62 -0.98
C GLU A 311 -4.96 -17.77 -0.46
N GLU A 312 -3.96 -17.64 -1.33
CA GLU A 312 -2.56 -17.64 -0.95
C GLU A 312 -2.16 -16.51 0.01
N HIS A 313 -2.98 -15.45 0.10
CA HIS A 313 -2.80 -14.37 1.08
C HIS A 313 -3.52 -14.63 2.42
N LEU A 314 -4.21 -15.76 2.62
CA LEU A 314 -4.95 -16.04 3.85
C LEU A 314 -4.02 -16.03 5.09
N THR A 315 -2.81 -16.59 4.98
CA THR A 315 -1.77 -16.56 6.03
C THR A 315 -1.10 -15.20 6.20
N ASN A 316 -1.18 -14.32 5.20
CA ASN A 316 -0.78 -12.92 5.33
C ASN A 316 -1.83 -12.12 6.13
N THR A 317 -3.12 -12.44 5.97
CA THR A 317 -4.21 -11.83 6.75
C THR A 317 -4.04 -12.01 8.25
N LEU A 318 -3.46 -13.14 8.70
CA LEU A 318 -3.12 -13.38 10.10
C LEU A 318 -2.17 -12.29 10.65
N ARG A 319 -1.08 -11.98 9.94
CA ARG A 319 -0.14 -10.92 10.34
C ARG A 319 -0.79 -9.53 10.24
N GLN A 320 -1.55 -9.30 9.17
CA GLN A 320 -2.20 -8.02 8.92
C GLN A 320 -3.26 -7.71 9.99
N GLY A 321 -4.06 -8.70 10.40
CA GLY A 321 -5.05 -8.57 11.46
C GLY A 321 -4.44 -8.25 12.82
N LEU A 322 -3.24 -8.72 13.14
CA LEU A 322 -2.52 -8.34 14.37
C LEU A 322 -2.05 -6.89 14.33
N ILE A 323 -1.55 -6.44 13.18
CA ILE A 323 -1.07 -5.07 12.98
C ILE A 323 -2.24 -4.08 13.05
N LEU A 324 -3.38 -4.40 12.42
CA LEU A 324 -4.60 -3.58 12.47
C LEU A 324 -5.11 -3.42 13.91
N ASP A 325 -5.23 -4.52 14.67
CA ASP A 325 -5.62 -4.47 16.09
C ASP A 325 -4.65 -3.61 16.91
N ALA A 326 -3.34 -3.77 16.69
CA ALA A 326 -2.32 -3.00 17.38
C ALA A 326 -2.37 -1.50 17.08
N LEU A 327 -2.68 -1.11 15.84
CA LEU A 327 -2.93 0.27 15.43
C LEU A 327 -4.30 0.81 15.89
N GLY A 328 -5.18 -0.03 16.45
CA GLY A 328 -6.55 0.34 16.80
C GLY A 328 -7.45 0.60 15.58
N ALA A 329 -7.07 0.08 14.40
CA ALA A 329 -7.84 0.17 13.17
C ALA A 329 -8.76 -1.04 13.04
N PRO A 330 -10.03 -0.88 12.60
CA PRO A 330 -10.90 -2.02 12.37
C PRO A 330 -10.40 -2.87 11.19
N ARG A 331 -10.67 -4.18 11.26
CA ARG A 331 -10.37 -5.11 10.16
C ARG A 331 -11.44 -4.99 9.07
N PRO A 332 -11.06 -4.94 7.78
CA PRO A 332 -12.02 -5.02 6.68
C PRO A 332 -12.68 -6.41 6.63
N ARG A 333 -13.79 -6.53 5.90
CA ARG A 333 -14.35 -7.82 5.47
C ARG A 333 -13.36 -8.49 4.51
N TYR A 334 -13.13 -9.79 4.67
CA TYR A 334 -12.24 -10.56 3.79
C TYR A 334 -13.02 -11.52 2.90
N ALA A 335 -12.50 -11.74 1.69
CA ALA A 335 -12.97 -12.79 0.78
C ALA A 335 -11.76 -13.41 0.07
N HIS A 336 -11.42 -14.65 0.40
CA HIS A 336 -10.26 -15.36 -0.13
C HIS A 336 -10.63 -16.34 -1.25
N CYS A 337 -10.64 -15.83 -2.48
CA CYS A 337 -11.02 -16.55 -3.69
C CYS A 337 -10.05 -17.70 -4.03
N SER A 338 -10.59 -18.83 -4.46
CA SER A 338 -9.82 -20.03 -4.80
C SER A 338 -8.80 -19.83 -5.92
N LEU A 339 -7.68 -20.52 -5.85
CA LEU A 339 -6.69 -20.53 -6.93
C LEU A 339 -7.32 -20.97 -8.25
N ILE A 340 -6.98 -20.29 -9.35
CA ILE A 340 -7.28 -20.78 -10.70
C ILE A 340 -6.33 -21.95 -10.96
N LEU A 341 -6.88 -23.09 -11.36
CA LEU A 341 -6.12 -24.30 -11.65
C LEU A 341 -5.95 -24.50 -13.16
N GLY A 342 -4.88 -25.17 -13.56
CA GLY A 342 -4.73 -25.72 -14.90
C GLY A 342 -5.50 -27.03 -15.08
N GLU A 343 -5.49 -27.60 -16.29
CA GLU A 343 -6.06 -28.91 -16.59
C GLU A 343 -5.42 -30.05 -15.76
N ASP A 344 -4.16 -29.87 -15.36
CA ASP A 344 -3.40 -30.76 -14.49
C ASP A 344 -3.78 -30.64 -12.99
N LYS A 345 -4.77 -29.79 -12.67
CA LYS A 345 -5.22 -29.41 -11.32
C LYS A 345 -4.16 -28.73 -10.44
N GLN A 346 -3.03 -28.31 -11.01
CA GLN A 346 -2.05 -27.48 -10.32
C GLN A 346 -2.40 -26.00 -10.44
N LYS A 347 -1.77 -25.15 -9.63
CA LYS A 347 -1.94 -23.69 -9.74
C LYS A 347 -1.57 -23.22 -11.16
N LEU A 348 -2.49 -22.50 -11.80
CA LEU A 348 -2.28 -21.96 -13.14
C LEU A 348 -1.02 -21.06 -13.14
N SER A 349 -0.18 -21.24 -14.16
CA SER A 349 1.15 -20.65 -14.26
C SER A 349 1.60 -20.57 -15.72
N LYS A 350 2.66 -19.82 -16.01
CA LYS A 350 3.21 -19.61 -17.36
C LYS A 350 3.53 -20.90 -18.14
N ARG A 351 3.64 -22.06 -17.47
CA ARG A 351 3.85 -23.37 -18.10
C ARG A 351 2.61 -23.86 -18.87
N HIS A 352 1.44 -23.32 -18.57
CA HIS A 352 0.15 -23.71 -19.17
C HIS A 352 -0.24 -22.86 -20.40
N GLY A 353 0.66 -21.99 -20.88
CA GLY A 353 0.41 -21.13 -22.04
C GLY A 353 0.23 -19.65 -21.68
N ALA A 354 -0.63 -18.96 -22.43
CA ALA A 354 -0.90 -17.54 -22.24
C ALA A 354 -1.58 -17.28 -20.87
N THR A 355 -0.84 -16.70 -19.92
CA THR A 355 -1.39 -16.35 -18.60
C THR A 355 -1.57 -14.84 -18.38
N SER A 356 -1.16 -13.99 -19.32
CA SER A 356 -1.20 -12.52 -19.19
C SER A 356 -2.24 -11.88 -20.09
N CYS A 357 -2.95 -10.86 -19.59
CA CYS A 357 -4.04 -10.18 -20.29
C CYS A 357 -3.61 -9.59 -21.64
N ASN A 358 -2.44 -8.94 -21.70
CA ASN A 358 -1.87 -8.45 -22.95
C ASN A 358 -1.67 -9.54 -24.02
N GLN A 359 -1.44 -10.80 -23.64
CA GLN A 359 -1.30 -11.88 -24.63
C GLN A 359 -2.66 -12.22 -25.24
N PHE A 360 -3.71 -12.41 -24.44
CA PHE A 360 -5.07 -12.61 -24.95
C PHE A 360 -5.54 -11.45 -25.84
N LYS A 361 -5.19 -10.21 -25.48
CA LYS A 361 -5.42 -9.02 -26.32
C LYS A 361 -4.72 -9.12 -27.68
N LEU A 362 -3.45 -9.53 -27.72
CA LEU A 362 -2.68 -9.71 -28.96
C LEU A 362 -3.18 -10.89 -29.80
N ASP A 363 -3.69 -11.94 -29.14
CA ASP A 363 -4.29 -13.12 -29.78
C ASP A 363 -5.72 -12.84 -30.33
N GLY A 364 -6.24 -11.62 -30.12
CA GLY A 364 -7.49 -11.14 -30.72
C GLY A 364 -8.75 -11.34 -29.87
N PHE A 365 -8.62 -11.68 -28.59
CA PHE A 365 -9.78 -11.81 -27.70
C PHE A 365 -10.45 -10.46 -27.45
N LEU A 366 -11.78 -10.47 -27.35
CA LEU A 366 -12.58 -9.30 -26.97
C LEU A 366 -12.50 -9.09 -25.44
N PRO A 367 -12.40 -7.84 -24.95
CA PRO A 367 -12.30 -7.58 -23.51
C PRO A 367 -13.53 -8.07 -22.75
N ASP A 368 -14.74 -7.94 -23.32
CA ASP A 368 -15.97 -8.41 -22.66
C ASP A 368 -16.06 -9.94 -22.60
N ALA A 369 -15.56 -10.64 -23.62
CA ALA A 369 -15.43 -12.10 -23.58
C ALA A 369 -14.44 -12.55 -22.48
N MET A 370 -13.35 -11.79 -22.29
CA MET A 370 -12.40 -12.03 -21.21
C MET A 370 -13.01 -11.75 -19.83
N ILE A 371 -13.78 -10.66 -19.69
CA ILE A 371 -14.51 -10.32 -18.45
C ILE A 371 -15.51 -11.43 -18.08
N ASN A 372 -16.32 -11.88 -19.04
CA ASN A 372 -17.28 -12.98 -18.85
C ASN A 372 -16.58 -14.30 -18.49
N TYR A 373 -15.51 -14.66 -19.18
CA TYR A 373 -14.76 -15.87 -18.83
C TYR A 373 -14.15 -15.78 -17.43
N LEU A 374 -13.54 -14.64 -17.08
CA LEU A 374 -12.93 -14.43 -15.76
C LEU A 374 -13.95 -14.42 -14.62
N SER A 375 -15.17 -13.91 -14.82
CA SER A 375 -16.18 -13.87 -13.75
C SER A 375 -16.56 -15.28 -13.30
N LEU A 376 -16.74 -16.19 -14.26
CA LEU A 376 -17.11 -17.60 -14.05
C LEU A 376 -16.01 -18.45 -13.37
N LEU A 377 -14.77 -17.95 -13.24
CA LEU A 377 -13.67 -18.66 -12.58
C LEU A 377 -13.74 -18.61 -11.04
N GLY A 378 -14.88 -19.03 -10.47
CA GLY A 378 -15.13 -19.09 -9.03
C GLY A 378 -16.48 -18.53 -8.57
N TRP A 379 -17.33 -18.07 -9.49
CA TRP A 379 -18.66 -17.54 -9.23
C TRP A 379 -19.66 -18.04 -10.29
N ASN A 380 -20.92 -18.16 -9.90
CA ASN A 380 -22.07 -18.49 -10.74
C ASN A 380 -23.31 -17.86 -10.06
N ASP A 381 -24.29 -17.42 -10.86
CA ASP A 381 -25.52 -16.76 -10.38
C ASP A 381 -26.60 -17.73 -9.86
N GLY A 382 -26.27 -19.03 -9.73
CA GLY A 382 -27.19 -20.11 -9.42
C GLY A 382 -27.94 -20.67 -10.64
N THR A 383 -27.67 -20.16 -11.84
CA THR A 383 -28.32 -20.60 -13.08
C THR A 383 -27.35 -21.34 -14.01
N ALA A 384 -27.87 -21.83 -15.15
CA ALA A 384 -27.06 -22.39 -16.23
C ALA A 384 -26.60 -21.34 -17.26
N ASN A 385 -26.69 -20.04 -16.94
CA ASN A 385 -26.19 -19.00 -17.84
C ASN A 385 -24.65 -18.91 -17.78
N GLU A 386 -24.02 -18.80 -18.94
CA GLU A 386 -22.57 -18.68 -19.11
C GLU A 386 -22.17 -17.45 -19.94
N ILE A 387 -23.14 -16.63 -20.37
CA ILE A 387 -22.90 -15.43 -21.17
C ILE A 387 -23.62 -14.25 -20.51
N PHE A 388 -22.84 -13.29 -20.04
CA PHE A 388 -23.29 -12.09 -19.38
C PHE A 388 -22.64 -10.86 -20.03
N THR A 389 -23.43 -9.80 -20.19
CA THR A 389 -22.93 -8.44 -20.36
C THR A 389 -22.34 -7.91 -19.04
N ARG A 390 -21.64 -6.77 -19.10
CA ARG A 390 -21.10 -6.13 -17.89
C ARG A 390 -22.20 -5.76 -16.89
N ASP A 391 -23.32 -5.25 -17.38
CA ASP A 391 -24.42 -4.78 -16.54
C ASP A 391 -25.12 -5.98 -15.85
N GLU A 392 -25.35 -7.08 -16.57
CA GLU A 392 -25.86 -8.33 -15.98
C GLU A 392 -24.89 -8.91 -14.93
N LEU A 393 -23.56 -8.85 -15.15
CA LEU A 393 -22.59 -9.23 -14.11
C LEU A 393 -22.66 -8.31 -12.89
N ILE A 394 -22.80 -6.99 -13.08
CA ILE A 394 -22.92 -6.02 -11.98
C ILE A 394 -24.20 -6.28 -11.17
N GLU A 395 -25.32 -6.57 -11.82
CA GLU A 395 -26.58 -6.89 -11.14
C GLU A 395 -26.53 -8.24 -10.42
N ALA A 396 -25.92 -9.27 -11.02
CA ALA A 396 -25.92 -10.63 -10.50
C ALA A 396 -24.86 -10.92 -9.41
N PHE A 397 -23.69 -10.28 -9.43
CA PHE A 397 -22.54 -10.65 -8.58
C PHE A 397 -22.76 -10.44 -7.08
N ASP A 398 -22.37 -11.39 -6.22
CA ASP A 398 -22.51 -11.35 -4.74
C ASP A 398 -21.22 -11.88 -4.05
#